data_AF-A0A8J7UTC1-F1
#
_entry.id   AF-A0A8J7UTC1-F1
#
_cell.length_a   1.000
_cell.length_b   1.000
_cell.length_c   1.000
_cell.angle_alpha   90.00
_cell.angle_beta   90.00
_cell.angle_gamma   90.00
#
_symmetry.space_group_name_H-M   'P 1'
#
loop_
_entity.id
_entity.type
_entity.pdbx_description
1 polymer ?
#
loop_
_entity_poly.entity_id
_entity_poly.type
_entity_poly.pdbx_seq_one_letter_code
_entity_poly.pdbx_strand_id
1 'polypeptide(L)' 'MGRIRQTFIKRTGDELVERFAEKFTTDFDSNKKAVEEVALIETKTLRNRVAGYVTAKVKKMQAKA' A
#
# COMPACT_ATOMS: atom_id res chain seq x y z
N MET A 1 -2.80 -23.77 -5.33
CA MET A 1 -2.58 -22.79 -4.22
C MET A 1 -2.76 -21.38 -4.76
N GLY A 2 -3.67 -20.58 -4.19
CA GLY A 2 -4.00 -19.24 -4.70
C GLY A 2 -3.02 -18.15 -4.23
N ARG A 3 -2.81 -17.11 -5.05
CA ARG A 3 -1.93 -15.96 -4.74
C ARG A 3 -2.63 -14.95 -3.82
N ILE A 4 -2.92 -15.35 -2.59
CA ILE A 4 -3.61 -14.51 -1.60
C ILE A 4 -2.57 -13.73 -0.76
N ARG A 5 -2.80 -12.43 -0.58
CA ARG A 5 -1.99 -11.60 0.32
C ARG A 5 -2.38 -11.86 1.79
N GLN A 6 -1.40 -11.93 2.67
CA GLN A 6 -1.61 -12.09 4.12
C GLN A 6 -2.46 -10.95 4.70
N THR A 7 -3.21 -11.26 5.75
CA THR A 7 -4.12 -10.32 6.43
C THR A 7 -3.40 -9.07 6.96
N PHE A 8 -2.18 -9.23 7.49
CA PHE A 8 -1.38 -8.12 7.98
C PHE A 8 -1.12 -7.07 6.89
N ILE A 9 -0.72 -7.50 5.68
CA ILE A 9 -0.46 -6.60 4.53
C ILE A 9 -1.73 -5.82 4.17
N LYS A 10 -2.90 -6.47 4.21
CA LYS A 10 -4.17 -5.81 3.92
C LYS A 10 -4.51 -4.78 5.00
N ARG A 11 -4.42 -5.17 6.27
CA ARG A 11 -4.75 -4.30 7.42
C ARG A 11 -3.85 -3.07 7.48
N THR A 12 -2.53 -3.24 7.35
CA THR A 12 -1.58 -2.12 7.34
C THR A 12 -1.81 -1.21 6.14
N GLY A 13 -2.05 -1.78 4.96
CA GLY A 13 -2.34 -0.98 3.78
C GLY A 13 -3.67 -0.24 3.85
N ASP A 14 -4.70 -0.83 4.47
CA ASP A 14 -5.97 -0.16 4.75
C ASP A 14 -5.75 1.03 5.70
N GLU A 15 -5.07 0.83 6.82
CA GLU A 15 -4.80 1.89 7.81
C GLU A 15 -3.95 3.03 7.24
N LEU A 16 -2.94 2.70 6.44
CA LEU A 16 -2.11 3.71 5.76
C LEU A 16 -2.97 4.58 4.84
N VAL A 17 -3.82 3.96 4.03
CA VAL A 17 -4.70 4.69 3.10
C VAL A 17 -5.72 5.54 3.86
N GLU A 18 -6.25 5.09 4.99
CA GLU A 18 -7.18 5.87 5.80
C GLU A 18 -6.51 7.10 6.44
N ARG A 19 -5.28 6.96 6.93
CA ARG A 19 -4.57 8.03 7.63
C ARG A 19 -3.85 9.01 6.69
N PHE A 20 -3.41 8.54 5.52
CA PHE A 20 -2.57 9.31 4.60
C PHE A 20 -3.08 9.21 3.15
N ALA A 21 -4.40 9.22 2.96
CA ALA A 21 -5.04 9.11 1.64
C ALA A 21 -4.45 10.07 0.60
N GLU A 22 -4.15 11.30 1.01
CA GLU A 22 -3.68 12.38 0.14
C GLU A 22 -2.22 12.21 -0.33
N LYS A 23 -1.42 11.44 0.43
CA LYS A 23 0.00 11.19 0.08
C LYS A 23 0.16 10.03 -0.90
N PHE A 24 -0.86 9.19 -1.08
CA PHE A 24 -0.78 8.02 -1.95
C PHE A 24 -1.34 8.31 -3.33
N THR A 25 -0.56 7.99 -4.36
CA THR A 25 -0.92 8.18 -5.76
C THR A 25 -1.12 6.85 -6.48
N THR A 26 -1.31 6.87 -7.79
CA THR A 26 -1.36 5.65 -8.62
C THR A 26 0.01 5.06 -8.94
N ASP A 27 1.08 5.80 -8.64
CA ASP A 27 2.45 5.40 -8.95
C ASP A 27 3.05 4.49 -7.86
N PHE A 28 3.85 3.52 -8.27
CA PHE A 28 4.45 2.57 -7.34
C PHE A 28 5.69 3.12 -6.62
N ASP A 29 6.54 3.89 -7.31
CA ASP A 29 7.79 4.38 -6.73
C ASP A 29 7.52 5.46 -5.68
N SER A 30 6.59 6.38 -5.96
CA SER A 30 6.14 7.37 -4.99
C SER A 30 5.55 6.72 -3.75
N ASN A 31 4.67 5.73 -3.92
CA ASN A 31 4.04 5.04 -2.80
C ASN A 31 5.04 4.20 -2.00
N LYS A 32 6.07 3.65 -2.63
CA LYS A 32 7.13 2.91 -1.94
C LYS A 32 7.92 3.81 -1.00
N LYS A 33 8.25 5.04 -1.43
CA LYS A 33 8.93 6.05 -0.59
C LYS A 33 8.01 6.49 0.56
N ALA A 34 6.75 6.79 0.27
CA ALA A 34 5.78 7.15 1.30
C ALA A 34 5.60 6.04 2.35
N VAL A 35 5.56 4.77 1.94
CA VAL A 35 5.49 3.63 2.87
C VAL A 35 6.76 3.50 3.70
N GLU A 36 7.93 3.82 3.15
CA GLU A 36 9.21 3.81 3.88
C GLU A 36 9.28 4.91 4.95
N GLU A 37 8.73 6.08 4.67
CA GLU A 37 8.67 7.19 5.63
C GLU A 37 7.62 6.96 6.74
N VAL A 38 6.49 6.35 6.39
CA VAL A 38 5.36 6.19 7.31
C VAL A 38 5.47 4.92 8.16
N ALA A 39 6.08 3.86 7.63
CA ALA A 39 6.17 2.57 8.31
C ALA A 39 7.62 2.06 8.41
N LEU A 40 8.01 1.70 9.63
CA LEU A 40 9.25 0.98 9.92
C LEU A 40 9.11 -0.47 9.42
N ILE A 41 9.32 -0.68 8.12
CA ILE A 41 9.28 -2.02 7.51
C ILE A 41 10.69 -2.56 7.35
N GLU A 42 10.94 -3.68 8.03
CA GLU A 42 12.25 -4.32 8.15
C GLU A 42 12.77 -4.90 6.82
N THR A 43 11.88 -5.37 5.94
CA THR A 43 12.29 -6.04 4.70
C THR A 43 11.76 -5.39 3.44
N LYS A 44 12.62 -5.34 2.41
CA LYS A 44 12.28 -4.85 1.06
C LYS A 44 11.06 -5.55 0.46
N THR A 45 10.92 -6.86 0.68
CA THR A 45 9.82 -7.66 0.15
C THR A 45 8.48 -7.29 0.80
N LEU A 46 8.43 -7.08 2.12
CA LEU A 46 7.23 -6.60 2.80
C LEU A 46 6.86 -5.19 2.36
N ARG A 47 7.84 -4.28 2.26
CA ARG A 47 7.62 -2.90 1.78
C ARG A 47 6.97 -2.90 0.40
N ASN A 48 7.52 -3.67 -0.53
CA ASN A 48 6.98 -3.78 -1.89
C ASN A 48 5.57 -4.40 -1.92
N ARG A 49 5.28 -5.37 -1.03
CA ARG A 49 3.94 -5.98 -0.95
C ARG A 49 2.90 -5.02 -0.38
N VAL A 50 3.27 -4.21 0.61
CA VAL A 50 2.39 -3.18 1.19
C VAL A 50 2.16 -2.06 0.18
N ALA A 51 3.22 -1.49 -0.42
CA ALA A 51 3.09 -0.47 -1.47
C ALA A 51 2.28 -0.98 -2.67
N GLY A 52 2.47 -2.24 -3.06
CA GLY A 52 1.70 -2.90 -4.12
C GLY A 52 0.22 -3.13 -3.77
N TYR A 53 -0.12 -3.25 -2.49
CA TYR A 53 -1.52 -3.31 -2.06
C TYR A 53 -2.17 -1.93 -2.02
N VAL A 54 -1.45 -0.93 -1.50
CA VAL A 54 -1.89 0.47 -1.43
C VAL A 54 -2.19 1.02 -2.83
N THR A 55 -1.24 0.89 -3.78
CA THR A 55 -1.44 1.27 -5.20
C THR A 55 -2.69 0.64 -5.82
N ALA A 56 -2.90 -0.67 -5.60
CA ALA A 56 -4.07 -1.36 -6.10
C ALA A 56 -5.38 -0.85 -5.48
N LYS A 57 -5.33 -0.41 -4.22
CA LYS A 57 -6.49 0.15 -3.51
C LYS A 57 -6.81 1.58 -4.00
N VAL A 58 -5.80 2.43 -4.17
CA VAL A 58 -5.93 3.79 -4.73
C VAL A 58 -6.52 3.76 -6.13
N LYS A 59 -6.01 2.90 -7.01
CA LYS A 59 -6.56 2.72 -8.37
C LYS A 59 -8.04 2.30 -8.36
N LYS A 60 -8.44 1.44 -7.42
CA LYS A 60 -9.85 1.04 -7.27
C LYS A 60 -10.74 2.17 -6.75
N MET A 61 -10.23 3.04 -5.90
CA MET A 61 -10.98 4.20 -5.41
C MET A 61 -11.16 5.24 -6.51
N GLN A 62 -10.12 5.53 -7.29
CA GLN A 62 -10.22 6.45 -8.43
C GLN A 62 -11.16 5.95 -9.53
N ALA A 63 -11.19 4.64 -9.81
CA ALA A 63 -12.11 4.08 -10.80
C ALA A 63 -13.58 4.02 -10.32
N LYS A 64 -13.84 4.29 -9.03
CA LYS A 64 -15.19 4.34 -8.45
C LYS A 64 -15.74 5.76 -8.32
N ALA A 65 -14.90 6.77 -8.54
CA ALA A 65 -15.28 8.18 -8.64
C ALA A 65 -15.57 8.53 -10.10
#